data_AF-A0A939W2M3-F1
#
_entry.id   AF-A0A939W2M3-F1
#
_cell.length_a   1.000
_cell.length_b   1.000
_cell.length_c   1.000
_cell.angle_alpha   90.00
_cell.angle_beta   90.00
_cell.angle_gamma   90.00
#
_symmetry.space_group_name_H-M   'P 1'
#
loop_
_entity.id
_entity.type
_entity.pdbx_description
1 polymer ?
#
loop_
_entity_poly.entity_id
_entity_poly.type
_entity_poly.pdbx_seq_one_letter_code
_entity_poly.pdbx_strand_id
1 'polypeptide(L)'
;RARVCVPCNSRDKAKVVTETCGTGCIKCGRCVRTCPAKALSVVDGRIEIDHKLCLSYGRDCREACVDACKRLILRRIDLLNQRVEPVPAAKPEQDKPEAPEAPAAVIQQAQEANKEQPHA
;
A
#
# COMPACT_ATOMS: atom_id res chain seq x y z
N ARG A 1 -9.64 -7.59 -2.59
CA ARG A 1 -8.32 -7.89 -3.21
C ARG A 1 -8.18 -7.00 -4.45
N ALA A 2 -7.08 -6.27 -4.64
CA ALA A 2 -6.85 -5.53 -5.90
C ALA A 2 -6.47 -6.49 -7.06
N ARG A 3 -6.51 -5.98 -8.31
CA ARG A 3 -6.00 -6.70 -9.49
C ARG A 3 -4.49 -6.61 -9.67
N VAL A 4 -3.86 -5.64 -9.03
CA VAL A 4 -2.42 -5.41 -9.09
C VAL A 4 -1.86 -5.32 -7.67
N CYS A 5 -0.62 -5.75 -7.47
CA CYS A 5 0.12 -5.56 -6.22
C CYS A 5 1.48 -4.92 -6.46
N VAL A 6 1.97 -4.23 -5.43
CA VAL A 6 3.36 -3.73 -5.37
C VAL A 6 4.11 -4.62 -4.36
N PRO A 7 5.03 -5.49 -4.80
CA PRO A 7 5.82 -6.33 -3.90
C PRO A 7 6.91 -5.53 -3.17
N CYS A 8 7.31 -4.38 -3.71
CA CYS A 8 8.29 -3.51 -3.07
C CYS A 8 7.73 -2.94 -1.76
N ASN A 9 8.41 -3.22 -0.65
CA ASN A 9 8.04 -2.73 0.68
C ASN A 9 8.97 -1.62 1.21
N SER A 10 10.01 -1.24 0.46
CA SER A 10 10.95 -0.20 0.89
C SER A 10 10.33 1.19 0.84
N ARG A 11 10.49 1.93 1.94
CA ARG A 11 10.08 3.32 2.13
C ARG A 11 11.22 4.30 1.87
N ASP A 12 12.40 3.79 1.51
CA ASP A 12 13.61 4.58 1.33
C ASP A 12 13.54 5.50 0.11
N LYS A 13 14.38 6.53 0.07
CA LYS A 13 14.41 7.45 -1.07
C LYS A 13 14.88 6.74 -2.34
N ALA A 14 14.42 7.22 -3.51
CA ALA A 14 14.72 6.62 -4.81
C ALA A 14 16.21 6.36 -5.08
N LYS A 15 17.09 7.23 -4.55
CA LYS A 15 18.55 7.08 -4.66
C LYS A 15 19.02 5.79 -3.97
N VAL A 16 18.74 5.67 -2.67
CA VAL A 16 19.09 4.50 -1.85
C VAL A 16 18.48 3.21 -2.43
N VAL A 17 17.20 3.26 -2.82
CA VAL A 17 16.55 2.10 -3.43
C VAL A 17 17.24 1.67 -4.71
N THR A 18 17.70 2.59 -5.55
CA THR A 18 18.39 2.22 -6.80
C THR A 18 19.79 1.65 -6.53
N GLU A 19 20.46 2.11 -5.47
CA GLU A 19 21.75 1.58 -5.03
C GLU A 19 21.63 0.16 -4.46
N THR A 20 20.56 -0.13 -3.71
CA THR A 20 20.36 -1.43 -3.07
C THR A 20 19.56 -2.43 -3.93
N CYS A 21 18.58 -1.95 -4.70
CA CYS A 21 17.62 -2.76 -5.44
C CYS A 21 17.31 -2.15 -6.81
N GLY A 22 17.95 -2.67 -7.86
CA GLY A 22 17.75 -2.18 -9.24
C GLY A 22 16.29 -2.23 -9.73
N THR A 23 15.49 -3.13 -9.17
CA THR A 23 14.06 -3.31 -9.48
C THR A 23 13.12 -2.65 -8.45
N GLY A 24 13.66 -1.91 -7.48
CA GLY A 24 12.87 -1.30 -6.41
C GLY A 24 12.03 -0.11 -6.87
N CYS A 25 10.94 0.18 -6.16
CA CYS A 25 10.06 1.29 -6.51
C CYS A 25 10.75 2.61 -6.18
N ILE A 26 10.92 3.44 -7.21
CA ILE A 26 11.53 4.77 -7.10
C ILE A 26 10.50 5.91 -7.02
N LYS A 27 9.22 5.58 -6.79
CA LYS A 27 8.17 6.58 -6.55
C LYS A 27 8.03 7.61 -7.68
N CYS A 28 8.26 7.20 -8.93
CA CYS A 28 8.20 8.09 -10.10
C CYS A 28 6.79 8.61 -10.42
N GLY A 29 5.74 8.07 -9.79
CA GLY A 29 4.36 8.53 -9.94
C GLY A 29 3.70 8.25 -11.30
N ARG A 30 4.38 7.57 -12.24
CA ARG A 30 3.82 7.28 -13.57
C ARG A 30 2.60 6.36 -13.48
N CYS A 31 2.65 5.35 -12.62
CA CYS A 31 1.52 4.43 -12.40
C CYS A 31 0.29 5.16 -11.84
N VAL A 32 0.47 6.14 -10.94
CA VAL A 32 -0.62 6.97 -10.38
C VAL A 32 -1.31 7.78 -11.48
N ARG A 33 -0.52 8.41 -12.36
CA ARG A 33 -1.04 9.26 -13.45
C ARG A 33 -1.72 8.45 -14.55
N THR A 34 -1.20 7.26 -14.85
CA THR A 34 -1.76 6.40 -15.92
C THR A 34 -2.99 5.60 -15.46
N CYS A 35 -3.21 5.44 -14.14
CA CYS A 35 -4.34 4.68 -13.65
C CYS A 35 -5.67 5.44 -13.87
N PRO A 36 -6.58 4.97 -14.74
CA PRO A 36 -7.85 5.64 -14.98
C PRO A 36 -8.79 5.57 -13.76
N ALA A 37 -8.63 4.53 -12.94
CA ALA A 37 -9.36 4.35 -11.68
C ALA A 37 -8.85 5.27 -10.55
N LYS A 38 -7.70 5.94 -10.74
CA LYS A 38 -6.99 6.70 -9.69
C LYS A 38 -6.83 5.93 -8.37
N ALA A 39 -6.65 4.61 -8.47
CA ALA A 39 -6.60 3.70 -7.32
C ALA A 39 -5.19 3.59 -6.70
N LEU A 40 -4.22 4.41 -7.13
CA LEU A 40 -2.83 4.36 -6.68
C LEU A 40 -2.45 5.70 -6.08
N SER A 41 -1.84 5.68 -4.90
CA SER A 41 -1.37 6.87 -4.19
C SER A 41 0.06 6.67 -3.68
N VAL A 42 0.83 7.75 -3.58
CA VAL A 42 2.15 7.71 -2.95
C VAL A 42 2.00 8.23 -1.52
N VAL A 43 2.19 7.38 -0.53
CA VAL A 43 2.08 7.70 0.90
C VAL A 43 3.39 7.28 1.59
N ASP A 44 4.04 8.22 2.29
CA ASP A 44 5.29 7.98 3.03
C ASP A 44 6.38 7.24 2.24
N GLY A 45 6.57 7.64 0.97
CA GLY A 45 7.55 7.00 0.10
C GLY A 45 7.19 5.57 -0.29
N ARG A 46 5.93 5.16 -0.22
CA ARG A 46 5.45 3.88 -0.73
C ARG A 46 4.25 4.08 -1.64
N ILE A 47 4.10 3.22 -2.64
CA ILE A 47 2.88 3.17 -3.45
C ILE A 47 1.86 2.33 -2.69
N GLU A 48 0.74 2.94 -2.32
CA GLU A 48 -0.43 2.27 -1.78
C GLU A 48 -1.50 2.13 -2.86
N ILE A 49 -2.24 1.02 -2.78
CA ILE A 49 -3.26 0.67 -3.75
C ILE A 49 -4.61 0.64 -3.03
N ASP A 50 -5.53 1.49 -3.44
CA ASP A 50 -6.91 1.39 -3.00
C ASP A 50 -7.59 0.21 -3.69
N HIS A 51 -7.81 -0.85 -2.92
CA HIS A 51 -8.34 -2.09 -3.46
C HIS A 51 -9.79 -1.95 -3.94
N LYS A 52 -10.57 -1.05 -3.35
CA LYS A 52 -11.99 -0.86 -3.71
C LYS A 52 -12.09 -0.17 -5.07
N LEU A 53 -11.41 0.96 -5.24
CA LEU A 53 -11.34 1.70 -6.50
C LEU A 53 -10.73 0.86 -7.64
N CYS A 54 -9.66 0.11 -7.33
CA CYS A 54 -9.01 -0.76 -8.30
C CYS A 54 -9.96 -1.84 -8.84
N LEU A 55 -10.81 -2.41 -7.98
CA LEU A 55 -11.82 -3.40 -8.35
C LEU A 55 -12.99 -2.78 -9.12
N SER A 56 -13.52 -1.66 -8.62
CA SER A 56 -14.70 -0.97 -9.17
C SER A 56 -14.54 -0.59 -10.65
N TYR A 57 -13.33 -0.21 -11.09
CA TYR A 57 -13.11 0.16 -12.49
C TYR A 57 -13.19 -1.01 -13.49
N GLY A 58 -13.19 -2.26 -13.03
CA GLY A 58 -13.24 -3.39 -13.96
C GLY A 58 -11.97 -3.62 -14.81
N ARG A 59 -12.08 -4.60 -15.72
CA ARG A 59 -10.99 -5.07 -16.58
C ARG A 59 -10.63 -4.04 -17.67
N ASP A 60 -11.40 -2.96 -17.75
CA ASP A 60 -11.26 -1.81 -18.65
C ASP A 60 -9.93 -1.06 -18.49
N CYS A 61 -9.29 -1.17 -17.31
CA CYS A 61 -7.99 -0.54 -17.06
C CYS A 61 -6.85 -1.22 -17.85
N ARG A 62 -7.05 -2.48 -18.29
CA ARG A 62 -6.04 -3.33 -18.96
C ARG A 62 -4.69 -3.37 -18.24
N GLU A 63 -4.73 -3.19 -16.92
CA GLU A 63 -3.56 -3.02 -16.07
C GLU A 63 -2.54 -1.98 -16.60
N ALA A 64 -3.02 -0.84 -17.13
CA ALA A 64 -2.16 0.21 -17.69
C ALA A 64 -1.08 0.71 -16.70
N CYS A 65 -1.35 0.62 -15.40
CA CYS A 65 -0.38 0.92 -14.34
C CYS A 65 0.84 -0.03 -14.32
N VAL A 66 0.69 -1.29 -14.74
CA VAL A 66 1.76 -2.28 -14.88
C VAL A 66 2.64 -1.92 -16.07
N ASP A 67 2.03 -1.62 -17.22
CA ASP A 67 2.72 -1.25 -18.46
C ASP A 67 3.49 0.09 -18.31
N ALA A 68 2.89 1.04 -17.61
CA ALA A 68 3.51 2.32 -17.29
C ALA A 68 4.80 2.18 -16.45
N CYS A 69 4.93 1.11 -15.68
CA CYS A 69 6.07 0.89 -14.80
C CYS A 69 7.27 0.34 -15.57
N LYS A 70 8.20 1.21 -15.97
CA LYS A 70 9.45 0.80 -16.67
C LYS A 70 10.31 -0.20 -15.88
N ARG A 71 10.14 -0.27 -14.55
CA ARG A 71 10.84 -1.20 -13.66
C ARG A 71 10.05 -2.51 -13.41
N LEU A 72 8.87 -2.67 -14.01
CA LEU A 72 8.04 -3.87 -13.93
C LEU A 72 7.73 -4.35 -12.49
N ILE A 73 7.53 -3.38 -11.60
CA ILE A 73 7.37 -3.63 -10.16
C ILE A 73 5.96 -4.07 -9.84
N LEU A 74 4.97 -3.43 -10.46
CA LEU A 74 3.58 -3.80 -10.27
C LEU A 74 3.35 -5.18 -10.90
N ARG A 75 2.79 -6.10 -10.13
CA ARG A 75 2.46 -7.46 -10.57
C ARG A 75 0.95 -7.62 -10.69
N ARG A 76 0.52 -8.38 -11.69
CA ARG A 76 -0.89 -8.74 -11.90
C ARG A 76 -1.26 -9.87 -10.94
N ILE A 77 -2.34 -9.70 -10.17
CA ILE A 77 -2.85 -10.71 -9.25
C ILE A 77 -3.76 -11.69 -9.99
N ASP A 78 -4.47 -11.25 -11.05
CA ASP A 78 -5.36 -12.11 -11.86
C ASP A 78 -4.67 -13.37 -12.40
N LEU A 79 -3.35 -13.34 -12.65
CA LEU A 79 -2.60 -14.49 -13.16
C LEU A 79 -2.09 -15.45 -12.07
N LEU A 80 -2.14 -15.04 -10.80
CA LEU A 80 -1.73 -15.85 -9.66
C LEU A 80 -2.91 -16.56 -8.98
N ASN A 81 -4.14 -16.29 -9.42
CA ASN A 81 -5.32 -16.62 -8.62
C ASN A 81 -6.53 -17.12 -9.43
N GLN A 82 -6.29 -18.13 -10.26
CA GLN A 82 -7.32 -18.88 -10.97
C GLN A 82 -8.13 -19.76 -10.00
N ARG A 83 -9.04 -19.15 -9.20
CA ARG A 83 -10.26 -19.71 -8.56
C ARG A 83 -10.81 -18.72 -7.51
N VAL A 84 -11.36 -17.58 -7.93
CA VAL A 84 -12.30 -16.81 -7.08
C VAL A 84 -13.49 -16.42 -7.93
N GLU A 85 -14.62 -17.02 -7.60
CA GLU A 85 -15.93 -16.76 -8.18
C GLU A 85 -16.30 -15.27 -8.07
N PRO A 86 -17.10 -14.74 -9.01
CA PRO A 86 -17.37 -13.31 -9.12
C PRO A 86 -17.97 -12.77 -7.82
N VAL A 87 -17.31 -11.80 -7.20
CA VAL A 87 -17.85 -11.11 -6.04
C VAL A 87 -19.15 -10.42 -6.47
N PRO A 88 -20.32 -10.83 -5.95
CA PRO A 88 -21.58 -10.22 -6.31
C PRO A 88 -21.61 -8.79 -5.76
N ALA A 89 -22.21 -7.90 -6.54
CA ALA A 89 -22.39 -6.49 -6.25
C ALA A 89 -22.94 -6.23 -4.84
N ALA A 90 -22.04 -5.99 -3.88
CA ALA A 90 -22.38 -5.37 -2.62
C ALA A 90 -22.38 -3.85 -2.84
N LYS A 91 -23.59 -3.34 -3.00
CA LYS A 91 -24.09 -1.95 -2.99
C LYS A 91 -23.10 -0.90 -2.44
N PRO A 92 -22.92 0.24 -3.11
CA PRO A 92 -22.19 1.38 -2.57
C PRO A 92 -23.09 2.13 -1.59
N GLU A 93 -22.94 1.87 -0.29
CA GLU A 93 -23.51 2.70 0.77
C GLU A 93 -22.34 3.21 1.64
N GLN A 94 -21.95 4.45 1.34
CA GLN A 94 -21.58 5.55 2.26
C GLN A 94 -20.44 5.33 3.27
N ASP A 95 -19.38 6.16 3.17
CA ASP A 95 -19.31 7.31 4.08
C ASP A 95 -18.40 8.42 3.50
N LYS A 96 -18.88 9.66 3.66
CA LYS A 96 -18.19 10.91 3.35
C LYS A 96 -17.32 11.28 4.59
N PRO A 97 -16.63 12.42 4.66
CA PRO A 97 -15.26 12.51 5.19
C PRO A 97 -15.21 12.99 6.65
N GLU A 98 -14.27 12.49 7.47
CA GLU A 98 -13.72 13.32 8.55
C GLU A 98 -12.38 12.75 9.06
N ALA A 99 -11.30 13.50 8.86
CA ALA A 99 -10.33 13.71 9.94
C ALA A 99 -10.86 14.88 10.79
N PRO A 100 -10.57 15.05 12.09
CA PRO A 100 -9.41 14.60 12.87
C PRO A 100 -9.89 13.79 14.11
N GLU A 101 -9.13 13.34 15.11
CA GLU A 101 -8.24 14.06 16.02
C GLU A 101 -7.65 13.00 16.98
N ALA A 102 -6.47 13.30 17.52
CA ALA A 102 -5.85 12.52 18.58
C ALA A 102 -6.75 12.47 19.83
N PRO A 103 -6.64 11.42 20.65
CA PRO A 103 -6.44 11.75 22.06
C PRO A 103 -5.37 10.93 22.78
N ALA A 104 -4.80 11.65 23.75
CA ALA A 104 -3.89 11.24 24.79
C ALA A 104 -4.55 10.35 25.86
N ALA A 105 -3.67 9.73 26.68
CA ALA A 105 -3.92 9.05 27.98
C ALA A 105 -4.70 7.73 27.87
N VAL A 106 -4.37 6.62 28.54
CA VAL A 106 -3.74 6.31 29.85
C VAL A 106 -3.43 4.79 29.76
N ILE A 107 -2.38 4.22 30.35
CA ILE A 107 -2.42 3.58 31.68
C ILE A 107 -1.01 3.50 32.27
N GLN A 108 -0.99 3.95 33.52
CA GLN A 108 0.11 4.10 34.44
C GLN A 108 0.32 2.80 35.25
N GLN A 109 1.59 2.44 35.45
CA GLN A 109 2.18 1.83 36.67
C GLN A 109 1.61 0.54 37.28
N ALA A 110 2.47 -0.49 37.26
CA ALA A 110 2.76 -1.39 38.39
C ALA A 110 3.96 -2.28 37.92
N GLN A 111 5.08 -2.54 38.61
CA GLN A 111 5.45 -2.44 40.01
C GLN A 111 6.97 -2.33 40.13
N GLU A 112 7.39 -1.53 41.11
CA GLU A 112 8.75 -1.36 41.61
C GLU A 112 9.20 -2.57 42.46
N ALA A 113 10.52 -2.62 42.71
CA ALA A 113 11.22 -3.30 43.82
C ALA A 113 11.85 -4.69 43.56
N ASN A 114 13.10 -4.68 43.08
CA ASN A 114 14.23 -5.42 43.67
C ASN A 114 15.54 -4.82 43.11
N LYS A 115 16.12 -3.78 43.72
CA LYS A 115 17.02 -3.75 44.89
C LYS A 115 18.27 -4.63 44.71
N GLU A 116 19.43 -3.94 44.75
CA GLU A 116 20.80 -4.43 44.97
C GLU A 116 21.45 -5.24 43.84
N GLN A 117 22.72 -5.04 43.43
CA GLN A 117 23.77 -4.05 43.67
C GLN A 117 24.91 -4.35 42.63
N PRO A 118 25.97 -3.53 42.54
CA PRO A 118 26.85 -3.38 41.37
C PRO A 118 28.04 -4.35 41.36
N HIS A 119 28.70 -4.47 40.20
CA HIS A 119 30.14 -4.75 39.94
C HIS A 119 30.27 -4.88 38.40
N ALA A 120 31.30 -4.44 37.69
CA ALA A 120 32.57 -3.79 37.96
C ALA A 120 33.06 -3.22 36.61
#